data_AF-A0A4P7UEZ3-F1
#
_entry.id   AF-A0A4P7UEZ3-F1
#
_cell.length_a   1.000
_cell.length_b   1.000
_cell.length_c   1.000
_cell.angle_alpha   90.00
_cell.angle_beta   90.00
_cell.angle_gamma   90.00
#
_symmetry.space_group_name_H-M   'P 1'
#
loop_
_entity.id
_entity.type
_entity.pdbx_description
1 polymer ?
#
loop_
_entity_poly.entity_id
_entity_poly.type
_entity_poly.pdbx_seq_one_letter_code
_entity_poly.pdbx_strand_id
1 'polypeptide(L)'
;MIPAVLGKYSEVLDVGRASRLFTKAQRRALLLRDTTCRAEGCSIPGTWAEAHHLVPWSHGGETNVDNAVLLCSRHHHRAHDAAYDMTRLTNGDYRFARRT
;
A
#
# COMPACT_ATOMS: atom_id res chain seq x y z
N MET A 1 12.22 11.86 11.43
CA MET A 1 11.19 11.81 10.37
C MET A 1 10.80 13.25 10.07
N ILE A 2 10.93 13.72 8.82
CA ILE A 2 10.55 15.08 8.43
C ILE A 2 9.11 15.03 7.92
N PRO A 3 8.18 15.85 8.44
CA PRO A 3 6.81 15.88 7.94
C PRO A 3 6.78 16.47 6.51
N ALA A 4 6.16 15.75 5.58
CA ALA A 4 5.86 16.28 4.25
C ALA A 4 4.50 16.98 4.28
N VAL A 5 4.49 18.31 4.07
CA VAL A 5 3.26 19.11 4.04
C VAL A 5 2.82 19.30 2.59
N LEU A 6 1.70 18.67 2.22
CA LEU A 6 1.12 18.73 0.87
C LEU A 6 -0.08 19.69 0.82
N GLY A 7 0.20 21.00 0.82
CA GLY A 7 -0.82 22.05 0.76
C GLY A 7 -0.80 22.96 1.99
N LYS A 8 -1.86 23.76 2.17
CA LYS A 8 -1.96 24.74 3.27
C LYS A 8 -2.44 24.13 4.59
N TYR A 9 -3.18 23.02 4.54
CA TYR A 9 -3.84 22.40 5.69
C TYR A 9 -3.35 20.97 5.94
N SER A 10 -3.41 20.52 7.18
CA SER A 10 -3.23 19.11 7.53
C SER A 10 -4.34 18.26 6.94
N GLU A 11 -4.01 17.04 6.54
CA GLU A 11 -4.93 16.10 5.92
C GLU A 11 -5.06 14.84 6.80
N VAL A 12 -6.27 14.29 6.89
CA VAL A 12 -6.51 13.07 7.65
C VAL A 12 -5.96 11.86 6.88
N LEU A 13 -4.93 11.22 7.45
CA LEU A 13 -4.30 10.03 6.86
C LEU A 13 -4.77 8.71 7.49
N ASP A 14 -5.59 8.81 8.53
CA ASP A 14 -6.25 7.68 9.16
C ASP A 14 -7.76 7.97 9.25
N VAL A 15 -8.55 7.22 8.50
CA VAL A 15 -10.01 7.29 8.55
C VAL A 15 -10.61 6.04 9.20
N GLY A 16 -9.78 5.21 9.82
CA GLY A 16 -10.13 3.93 10.42
C GLY A 16 -11.00 3.10 9.48
N ARG A 17 -12.24 2.89 9.89
CA ARG A 17 -13.22 2.06 9.18
C ARG A 17 -14.35 2.85 8.53
N ALA A 18 -14.30 4.18 8.57
CA ALA A 18 -15.32 5.05 8.00
C ALA A 18 -15.39 4.97 6.46
N SER A 19 -14.31 4.56 5.80
CA SER A 19 -14.27 4.29 4.37
C SER A 19 -13.49 3.01 4.08
N ARG A 20 -13.95 2.24 3.09
CA ARG A 20 -13.19 1.11 2.55
C ARG A 20 -12.06 1.54 1.63
N LEU A 21 -12.27 2.59 0.85
CA LEU A 21 -11.30 3.05 -0.14
C LEU A 21 -10.42 4.15 0.44
N PHE A 22 -9.14 4.12 0.07
CA PHE A 22 -8.19 5.16 0.43
C PHE A 22 -8.60 6.51 -0.14
N THR A 23 -8.47 7.56 0.67
CA THR A 23 -8.74 8.93 0.26
C THR A 23 -7.65 9.46 -0.68
N LYS A 24 -7.92 10.58 -1.37
CA LYS A 24 -6.90 11.26 -2.20
C LYS A 24 -5.68 11.70 -1.38
N ALA A 25 -5.87 12.11 -0.12
CA ALA A 25 -4.77 12.49 0.77
C ALA A 25 -3.88 11.28 1.11
N GLN A 26 -4.49 10.16 1.49
CA GLN A 26 -3.77 8.90 1.72
C GLN A 26 -3.04 8.43 0.47
N ARG A 27 -3.67 8.51 -0.71
CA ARG A 27 -3.04 8.14 -1.98
C ARG A 27 -1.81 9.00 -2.28
N ARG A 28 -1.86 10.31 -2.02
CA ARG A 28 -0.70 11.22 -2.16
C ARG A 28 0.43 10.85 -1.19
N ALA A 29 0.11 10.61 0.08
CA ALA A 29 1.09 10.17 1.08
C ALA A 29 1.77 8.85 0.67
N LEU A 30 0.99 7.90 0.14
CA LEU A 30 1.52 6.64 -0.39
C LEU A 30 2.43 6.86 -1.60
N LEU A 31 2.13 7.79 -2.51
CA LEU A 31 3.02 8.08 -3.65
C LEU A 31 4.35 8.71 -3.24
N LEU A 32 4.37 9.50 -2.16
CA LEU A 32 5.61 10.03 -1.60
C LEU A 32 6.46 8.93 -0.96
N ARG A 33 5.81 7.96 -0.30
CA ARG A 33 6.51 6.87 0.40
C ARG A 33 6.94 5.73 -0.54
N ASP A 34 6.06 5.36 -1.46
CA ASP A 34 6.19 4.22 -2.36
C ASP A 34 6.29 4.74 -3.81
N THR A 35 7.48 5.22 -4.19
CA THR A 35 7.71 5.80 -5.53
C THR A 35 7.53 4.79 -6.67
N THR A 36 7.72 3.51 -6.37
CA THR A 36 7.43 2.36 -7.23
C THR A 36 6.59 1.34 -6.48
N CYS A 37 6.02 0.38 -7.23
CA CYS A 37 5.47 -0.85 -6.67
C CYS A 37 6.45 -1.47 -5.66
N ARG A 38 5.98 -1.75 -4.44
CA ARG A 38 6.82 -2.27 -3.35
C ARG A 38 7.06 -3.78 -3.42
N ALA A 39 6.68 -4.44 -4.51
CA ALA A 39 7.11 -5.82 -4.72
C ALA A 39 8.61 -5.85 -5.00
N GLU A 40 9.32 -6.80 -4.41
CA GLU A 40 10.79 -6.92 -4.52
C GLU A 40 11.25 -6.86 -5.99
N GLY A 41 12.13 -5.89 -6.29
CA GLY A 41 12.70 -5.69 -7.62
C GLY A 41 11.74 -5.11 -8.67
N CYS A 42 10.53 -4.70 -8.30
CA CYS A 42 9.58 -4.11 -9.25
C CYS A 42 9.84 -2.61 -9.46
N SER A 43 9.96 -2.19 -10.72
CA SER A 43 10.21 -0.80 -11.11
C SER A 43 8.96 -0.06 -11.63
N ILE A 44 7.77 -0.69 -11.59
CA ILE A 44 6.54 -0.04 -12.05
C ILE A 44 6.27 1.20 -11.19
N PRO A 45 6.06 2.39 -11.79
CA PRO A 45 5.81 3.62 -11.03
C PRO A 45 4.62 3.49 -10.08
N GLY A 46 4.72 4.08 -8.89
CA GLY A 46 3.64 4.08 -7.89
C GLY A 46 2.36 4.75 -8.40
N THR A 47 2.47 5.62 -9.40
CA THR A 47 1.33 6.24 -10.11
C THR A 47 0.52 5.25 -10.94
N TRP A 48 1.11 4.11 -11.32
CA TRP A 48 0.46 3.00 -12.04
C TRP A 48 0.09 1.84 -11.10
N ALA A 49 0.29 2.03 -9.80
CA ALA A 49 -0.01 1.05 -8.78
C ALA A 49 -1.38 1.26 -8.13
N GLU A 50 -1.85 0.25 -7.43
CA GLU A 50 -3.06 0.24 -6.62
C GLU A 50 -2.64 0.30 -5.14
N ALA A 51 -3.44 0.96 -4.30
CA ALA A 51 -3.22 0.96 -2.86
C ALA A 51 -3.87 -0.27 -2.26
N HIS A 52 -3.04 -1.14 -1.68
CA HIS A 52 -3.43 -2.44 -1.13
C HIS A 52 -3.41 -2.39 0.39
N HIS A 53 -4.46 -2.94 1.03
CA HIS A 53 -4.51 -3.11 2.48
C HIS A 53 -3.66 -4.32 2.92
N LEU A 54 -2.71 -4.13 3.84
CA LEU A 54 -1.86 -5.22 4.35
C LEU A 54 -2.64 -6.21 5.23
N VAL A 55 -3.40 -5.68 6.18
CA VAL A 55 -4.50 -6.39 6.83
C VAL A 55 -5.74 -6.12 5.99
N PRO A 56 -6.33 -7.13 5.34
CA PRO A 56 -7.46 -6.91 4.46
C PRO A 56 -8.62 -6.20 5.15
N TRP A 57 -9.26 -5.27 4.44
CA TRP A 57 -10.41 -4.55 4.98
C TRP A 57 -11.55 -5.51 5.37
N SER A 58 -11.78 -6.60 4.63
CA SER A 58 -12.76 -7.62 4.99
C SER A 58 -12.42 -8.39 6.27
N HIS A 59 -11.15 -8.38 6.69
CA HIS A 59 -10.66 -9.02 7.92
C HIS A 59 -10.44 -8.01 9.06
N GLY A 60 -11.07 -6.84 8.99
CA GLY A 60 -11.01 -5.82 10.03
C GLY A 60 -9.88 -4.79 9.90
N GLY A 61 -9.03 -4.86 8.87
CA GLY A 61 -7.94 -3.89 8.68
C GLY A 61 -8.40 -2.47 8.37
N GLU A 62 -7.75 -1.47 8.93
CA GLU A 62 -8.16 -0.06 8.79
C GLU A 62 -7.70 0.56 7.47
N THR A 63 -8.39 1.60 7.04
CA THR A 63 -7.98 2.44 5.92
C THR A 63 -7.13 3.59 6.45
N ASN A 64 -5.84 3.31 6.63
CA ASN A 64 -4.81 4.28 6.97
C ASN A 64 -3.52 3.98 6.18
N VAL A 65 -2.59 4.94 6.14
CA VAL A 65 -1.37 4.80 5.35
C VAL A 65 -0.43 3.71 5.88
N ASP A 66 -0.50 3.37 7.17
CA ASP A 66 0.35 2.36 7.79
C ASP A 66 -0.08 0.93 7.44
N ASN A 67 -1.39 0.72 7.27
CA ASN A 67 -1.97 -0.53 6.78
C ASN A 67 -2.02 -0.61 5.24
N ALA A 68 -1.26 0.23 4.52
CA ALA A 68 -1.34 0.32 3.08
C ALA A 68 0.02 0.12 2.41
N VAL A 69 0.02 -0.36 1.17
CA VAL A 69 1.21 -0.43 0.30
C VAL A 69 0.83 -0.26 -1.16
N LEU A 70 1.68 0.36 -1.98
CA LEU A 70 1.47 0.40 -3.43
C LEU A 70 1.97 -0.86 -4.14
N LEU A 71 1.08 -1.52 -4.87
CA LEU A 71 1.37 -2.68 -5.72
C LEU A 71 0.87 -2.45 -7.14
N CYS A 72 1.68 -2.73 -8.15
CA CYS A 72 1.19 -2.73 -9.54
C CYS A 72 0.14 -3.83 -9.73
N SER A 73 -0.68 -3.72 -10.77
CA SER A 73 -1.79 -4.65 -10.99
C SER A 73 -1.38 -6.12 -10.89
N ARG A 74 -0.24 -6.52 -11.49
CA ARG A 74 0.30 -7.89 -11.37
C ARG A 74 0.49 -8.35 -9.92
N HIS A 75 1.14 -7.54 -9.08
CA HIS A 75 1.44 -7.91 -7.70
C HIS A 75 0.24 -7.70 -6.78
N HIS A 76 -0.66 -6.78 -7.11
CA HIS A 76 -1.93 -6.62 -6.41
C HIS A 76 -2.79 -7.88 -6.54
N HIS A 77 -2.89 -8.46 -7.75
CA HIS A 77 -3.55 -9.75 -7.94
C HIS A 77 -2.86 -10.88 -7.16
N ARG A 78 -1.51 -10.94 -7.17
CA ARG A 78 -0.77 -11.94 -6.38
C ARG A 78 -1.00 -11.82 -4.88
N ALA A 79 -1.20 -10.61 -4.35
CA ALA A 79 -1.49 -10.40 -2.93
C ALA A 79 -2.86 -10.97 -2.51
N HIS A 80 -3.79 -11.10 -3.45
CA HIS A 80 -5.09 -11.74 -3.23
C HIS A 80 -5.12 -13.22 -3.63
N ASP A 81 -4.08 -13.73 -4.27
CA ASP A 81 -4.02 -15.10 -4.76
C ASP A 81 -3.60 -16.06 -3.65
N ALA A 82 -4.47 -17.03 -3.34
CA ALA A 82 -4.22 -18.08 -2.35
C ALA A 82 -3.03 -18.98 -2.72
N ALA A 83 -2.51 -18.93 -3.94
CA ALA A 83 -1.29 -19.64 -4.33
C ALA A 83 0.00 -18.90 -3.94
N TYR A 84 -0.05 -17.68 -3.42
CA TYR A 84 1.15 -16.89 -3.09
C TYR A 84 1.19 -16.43 -1.63
N ASP A 85 2.38 -16.49 -1.04
CA ASP A 85 2.74 -15.80 0.19
C ASP A 85 3.33 -14.43 -0.12
N MET A 86 2.96 -13.44 0.69
CA MET A 86 3.48 -12.07 0.64
C MET A 86 4.23 -11.79 1.94
N THR A 87 5.56 -11.74 1.86
CA THR A 87 6.44 -11.54 3.03
C THR A 87 7.10 -10.18 2.96
N ARG A 88 7.04 -9.40 4.05
CA ARG A 88 7.73 -8.11 4.15
C ARG A 88 9.23 -8.32 4.40
N LEU A 89 10.05 -7.64 3.61
CA LEU A 89 11.50 -7.60 3.72
C LEU A 89 11.95 -6.45 4.64
N THR A 90 13.21 -6.47 5.08
CA THR A 90 13.79 -5.45 5.97
C THR A 90 13.84 -4.05 5.36
N ASN A 91 13.94 -3.95 4.03
CA ASN A 91 13.90 -2.69 3.28
C ASN A 91 12.48 -2.13 3.08
N GLY A 92 11.46 -2.83 3.57
CA GLY A 92 10.05 -2.47 3.46
C GLY A 92 9.36 -2.95 2.17
N ASP A 93 10.08 -3.62 1.26
CA ASP A 93 9.48 -4.28 0.10
C ASP A 93 8.81 -5.60 0.48
N TYR A 94 8.08 -6.18 -0.47
CA TYR A 94 7.34 -7.42 -0.31
C TYR A 94 7.81 -8.45 -1.33
N ARG A 95 8.26 -9.61 -0.84
CA ARG A 95 8.55 -10.78 -1.66
C ARG A 95 7.28 -11.61 -1.84
N PHE A 96 7.00 -11.98 -3.09
CA PHE A 96 5.92 -12.90 -3.43
C PHE A 96 6.52 -14.26 -3.79
N ALA A 97 6.21 -15.29 -2.99
CA ALA A 97 6.62 -16.67 -3.24
C ALA A 97 5.39 -17.55 -3.45
N ARG A 98 5.46 -18.50 -4.38
CA ARG A 98 4.35 -19.45 -4.58
C ARG A 98 4.35 -20.46 -3.43
N ARG A 99 3.18 -20.73 -2.85
CA ARG A 99 2.96 -21.80 -1.90
C ARG A 99 3.16 -23.14 -2.61
N THR A 100 4.06 -23.96 -2.09
CA THR A 100 4.31 -25.35 -2.51
C THR A 100 3.49 -26.31 -1.65
#